data_AF-A0A938QD36-F1
#
_entry.id   AF-A0A938QD36-F1
#
_cell.length_a   1.000
_cell.length_b   1.000
_cell.length_c   1.000
_cell.angle_alpha   90.00
_cell.angle_beta   90.00
_cell.angle_gamma   90.00
#
_symmetry.space_group_name_H-M   'P 1'
#
loop_
_entity.id
_entity.type
_entity.pdbx_description
1 polymer ?
#
loop_
_entity_poly.entity_id
_entity_poly.type
_entity_poly.pdbx_seq_one_letter_code
_entity_poly.pdbx_strand_id
1 'polypeptide(L)'
;MKHWHLTLLGVALCAALGTVHGAEKATATRVVQDGWRVGIEYTLKGEDGKLIESNKGKFSLVYKHGTGEMIPGLERALAGMRVGEEKHVVVKPQDAYGLVDFNKRKEVPKTELPPNAMKVGAEIARPEGQGRVRVFKVHEIREHTVVLDMNHPMAGKTLVFDVKVVDIQQEPSAPSAPAVPSKPAAPAQPNKPARPK
;
A
#
# COMPACT_ATOMS: atom_id res chain seq x y z
N MET A 1 53.70 -38.17 -51.89
CA MET A 1 52.96 -36.93 -52.18
C MET A 1 52.64 -36.23 -50.87
N LYS A 2 53.20 -35.03 -50.70
CA LYS A 2 52.87 -33.93 -49.77
C LYS A 2 52.90 -34.19 -48.26
N HIS A 3 54.06 -33.83 -47.69
CA HIS A 3 54.19 -33.26 -46.35
C HIS A 3 53.22 -32.09 -46.13
N TRP A 4 52.69 -31.96 -44.92
CA TRP A 4 52.27 -30.67 -44.37
C TRP A 4 52.65 -30.58 -42.89
N HIS A 5 53.60 -29.70 -42.59
CA HIS A 5 53.87 -29.18 -41.26
C HIS A 5 52.84 -28.08 -40.96
N LEU A 6 52.16 -28.11 -39.81
CA LEU A 6 51.50 -26.89 -39.31
C LEU A 6 51.81 -26.68 -37.84
N THR A 7 52.92 -25.98 -37.64
CA THR A 7 53.24 -25.19 -36.45
C THR A 7 52.15 -24.14 -36.28
N LEU A 8 51.43 -24.15 -35.16
CA LEU A 8 50.61 -23.01 -34.75
C LEU A 8 51.30 -22.32 -33.58
N LEU A 9 51.71 -21.08 -33.85
CA LEU A 9 52.26 -20.10 -32.93
C LEU A 9 51.39 -19.98 -31.68
N GLY A 10 52.04 -20.02 -30.52
CA GLY A 10 51.46 -19.58 -29.25
C GLY A 10 51.11 -18.08 -29.33
N VAL A 11 49.84 -17.77 -29.17
CA VAL A 11 49.36 -16.41 -29.00
C VAL A 11 49.37 -16.07 -27.51
N ALA A 12 49.96 -14.91 -27.24
CA ALA A 12 50.33 -14.41 -25.94
C ALA A 12 49.15 -14.20 -24.98
N LEU A 13 49.45 -14.56 -23.73
CA LEU A 13 48.78 -14.16 -22.50
C LEU A 13 48.74 -12.63 -22.40
N CYS A 14 47.56 -12.03 -22.52
CA CYS A 14 47.29 -10.65 -22.09
C CYS A 14 46.18 -10.68 -21.03
N ALA A 15 46.59 -10.75 -19.77
CA ALA A 15 45.74 -10.50 -18.63
C ALA A 15 45.47 -8.99 -18.52
N ALA A 16 44.29 -8.55 -18.96
CA ALA A 16 43.76 -7.25 -18.60
C ALA A 16 42.73 -7.44 -17.48
N LEU A 17 43.19 -7.28 -16.24
CA LEU A 17 42.37 -7.08 -15.05
C LEU A 17 41.63 -5.76 -15.20
N GLY A 18 40.35 -5.84 -15.54
CA GLY A 18 39.40 -4.73 -15.49
C GLY A 18 38.17 -5.16 -14.69
N THR A 19 38.28 -5.09 -13.37
CA THR A 19 37.20 -5.33 -12.41
C THR A 19 36.06 -4.33 -12.63
N VAL A 20 35.06 -4.72 -13.42
CA VAL A 20 33.68 -4.22 -13.28
C VAL A 20 32.89 -5.17 -12.38
N HIS A 21 33.37 -5.36 -11.15
CA HIS A 21 32.65 -6.09 -10.11
C HIS A 21 32.43 -5.13 -8.94
N GLY A 22 31.40 -4.29 -9.05
CA GLY A 22 31.16 -3.25 -8.04
C GLY A 22 29.71 -2.81 -7.85
N ALA A 23 28.72 -3.49 -8.44
CA ALA A 23 27.31 -3.15 -8.20
C ALA A 23 26.33 -4.34 -8.14
N GLU A 24 26.72 -5.56 -8.51
CA GLU A 24 25.79 -6.72 -8.55
C GLU A 24 25.80 -7.59 -7.29
N LYS A 25 26.73 -7.40 -6.34
CA LYS A 25 26.90 -8.32 -5.19
C LYS A 25 26.33 -7.83 -3.85
N ALA A 26 25.63 -6.71 -3.78
CA ALA A 26 25.07 -6.20 -2.52
C ALA A 26 23.59 -6.58 -2.27
N THR A 27 22.92 -7.23 -3.22
CA THR A 27 21.51 -7.64 -3.10
C THR A 27 21.34 -9.01 -2.45
N ALA A 28 22.43 -9.67 -2.06
CA ALA A 28 22.37 -10.98 -1.43
C ALA A 28 21.82 -10.87 0.00
N THR A 29 20.65 -11.47 0.24
CA THR A 29 20.11 -11.87 1.56
C THR A 29 19.34 -10.81 2.37
N ARG A 30 18.77 -9.78 1.74
CA ARG A 30 17.80 -8.93 2.47
C ARG A 30 16.45 -9.65 2.59
N VAL A 31 15.90 -9.63 3.81
CA VAL A 31 14.55 -10.10 4.13
C VAL A 31 13.71 -8.91 4.56
N VAL A 32 12.39 -8.99 4.37
CA VAL A 32 11.46 -7.96 4.82
C VAL A 32 11.51 -7.84 6.35
N GLN A 33 11.78 -6.64 6.85
CA GLN A 33 11.87 -6.29 8.27
C GLN A 33 11.19 -4.95 8.56
N ASP A 34 10.78 -4.75 9.82
CA ASP A 34 10.16 -3.50 10.27
C ASP A 34 11.06 -2.29 10.02
N GLY A 35 10.43 -1.19 9.62
CA GLY A 35 11.08 0.08 9.31
C GLY A 35 11.78 0.12 7.95
N TRP A 36 11.88 -0.99 7.23
CA TRP A 36 12.51 -1.02 5.91
C TRP A 36 11.49 -0.69 4.81
N ARG A 37 11.98 -0.14 3.69
CA ARG A 37 11.18 0.06 2.48
C ARG A 37 11.17 -1.22 1.66
N VAL A 38 9.97 -1.65 1.27
CA VAL A 38 9.77 -2.87 0.50
C VAL A 38 9.02 -2.51 -0.78
N GLY A 39 9.60 -2.88 -1.91
CA GLY A 39 8.96 -2.80 -3.21
C GLY A 39 8.27 -4.11 -3.55
N ILE A 40 6.99 -4.05 -3.94
CA ILE A 40 6.22 -5.21 -4.37
C ILE A 40 5.58 -5.02 -5.74
N GLU A 41 5.50 -6.12 -6.47
CA GLU A 41 4.52 -6.32 -7.54
C GLU A 41 3.39 -7.19 -7.01
N TYR A 42 2.16 -6.90 -7.40
CA TYR A 42 1.01 -7.67 -6.97
C TYR A 42 -0.08 -7.73 -8.04
N THR A 43 -0.93 -8.72 -7.89
CA THR A 43 -2.23 -8.82 -8.56
C THR A 43 -3.28 -9.09 -7.49
N LEU A 44 -4.27 -8.21 -7.42
CA LEU A 44 -5.37 -8.26 -6.48
C LEU A 44 -6.64 -8.73 -7.18
N LYS A 45 -7.25 -9.77 -6.63
CA LYS A 45 -8.51 -10.34 -7.06
C LYS A 45 -9.53 -10.35 -5.93
N GLY A 46 -10.81 -10.36 -6.29
CA GLY A 46 -11.88 -10.72 -5.38
C GLY A 46 -11.88 -12.23 -5.10
N GLU A 47 -12.66 -12.63 -4.08
CA GLU A 47 -12.90 -14.04 -3.76
C GLU A 47 -13.56 -14.82 -4.91
N ASP A 48 -14.28 -14.11 -5.79
CA ASP A 48 -14.85 -14.62 -7.04
C ASP A 48 -13.80 -14.84 -8.15
N GLY A 49 -12.52 -14.56 -7.87
CA GLY A 49 -11.42 -14.64 -8.83
C GLY A 49 -11.34 -13.47 -9.80
N LYS A 50 -12.26 -12.50 -9.73
CA LYS A 50 -12.27 -11.34 -10.63
C LYS A 50 -11.09 -10.42 -10.33
N LEU A 51 -10.38 -10.01 -11.38
CA LEU A 51 -9.31 -9.01 -11.26
C LEU A 51 -9.88 -7.68 -10.77
N ILE A 52 -9.29 -7.14 -9.70
CA ILE A 52 -9.60 -5.82 -9.16
C ILE A 52 -8.50 -4.84 -9.56
N GLU A 53 -7.24 -5.18 -9.29
CA GLU A 53 -6.09 -4.31 -9.55
C GLU A 53 -4.81 -5.11 -9.80
N SER A 54 -3.87 -4.52 -10.55
CA SER A 54 -2.53 -5.07 -10.72
C SER A 54 -1.54 -3.97 -11.10
N ASN A 55 -0.32 -4.08 -10.57
CA ASN A 55 0.83 -3.27 -10.99
C ASN A 55 1.90 -4.09 -11.74
N LYS A 56 1.61 -5.34 -12.14
CA LYS A 56 2.51 -6.10 -13.01
C LYS A 56 2.76 -5.34 -14.31
N GLY A 57 4.04 -5.20 -14.68
CA GLY A 57 4.46 -4.42 -15.84
C GLY A 57 4.37 -2.89 -15.67
N LYS A 58 4.13 -2.41 -14.44
CA LYS A 58 4.14 -0.98 -14.07
C LYS A 58 5.18 -0.76 -12.96
N PHE A 59 5.19 0.45 -12.37
CA PHE A 59 6.01 0.74 -11.20
C PHE A 59 5.59 -0.12 -10.00
N SER A 60 6.60 -0.60 -9.25
CA SER A 60 6.38 -1.33 -8.01
C SER A 60 5.72 -0.44 -6.97
N LEU A 61 4.88 -1.04 -6.13
CA LEU A 61 4.33 -0.38 -4.97
C LEU A 61 5.40 -0.44 -3.89
N VAL A 62 5.86 0.73 -3.43
CA VAL A 62 6.82 0.83 -2.34
C VAL A 62 6.11 1.31 -1.09
N TYR A 63 6.29 0.57 0.01
CA TYR A 63 5.74 0.92 1.31
C TYR A 63 6.80 0.74 2.40
N LYS A 64 6.59 1.34 3.56
CA LYS A 64 7.40 1.09 4.75
C LYS A 64 6.78 -0.02 5.60
N HIS A 65 7.55 -1.07 5.84
CA HIS A 65 7.05 -2.23 6.59
C HIS A 65 6.93 -1.93 8.08
N GLY A 66 5.85 -2.39 8.69
CA GLY A 66 5.58 -2.24 10.12
C GLY A 66 5.03 -0.87 10.53
N THR A 67 4.65 0.00 9.57
CA THR A 67 4.09 1.33 9.85
C THR A 67 2.59 1.46 9.56
N GLY A 68 1.96 0.40 9.07
CA GLY A 68 0.53 0.42 8.73
C GLY A 68 0.21 1.17 7.44
N GLU A 69 1.20 1.39 6.56
CA GLU A 69 0.99 1.86 5.19
C GLU A 69 0.33 0.80 4.30
N MET A 70 0.41 -0.47 4.70
CA MET A 70 -0.17 -1.63 4.03
C MET A 70 -1.27 -2.25 4.89
N ILE A 71 -2.24 -2.93 4.26
CA ILE A 71 -3.26 -3.66 5.02
C ILE A 71 -2.60 -4.75 5.91
N PRO A 72 -3.05 -4.91 7.17
CA PRO A 72 -2.36 -5.75 8.15
C PRO A 72 -2.13 -7.20 7.71
N GLY A 73 -3.11 -7.81 7.04
CA GLY A 73 -3.00 -9.21 6.61
C GLY A 73 -1.97 -9.42 5.51
N LEU A 74 -1.83 -8.47 4.58
CA LEU A 74 -0.81 -8.54 3.53
C LEU A 74 0.58 -8.22 4.11
N GLU A 75 0.69 -7.20 4.95
CA GLU A 75 1.95 -6.84 5.61
C GLU A 75 2.52 -8.03 6.38
N ARG A 76 1.74 -8.68 7.26
CA ARG A 76 2.18 -9.88 7.99
C ARG A 76 2.58 -11.02 7.07
N ALA A 77 1.93 -11.18 5.92
CA ALA A 77 2.25 -12.25 4.99
C ALA A 77 3.59 -12.05 4.28
N LEU A 78 4.03 -10.79 4.13
CA LEU A 78 5.29 -10.38 3.50
C LEU A 78 6.48 -10.41 4.46
N ALA A 79 6.25 -10.39 5.78
CA ALA A 79 7.32 -10.42 6.78
C ALA A 79 8.27 -11.60 6.56
N GLY A 80 9.58 -11.32 6.56
CA GLY A 80 10.62 -12.33 6.34
C GLY A 80 10.82 -12.80 4.90
N MET A 81 9.98 -12.38 3.93
CA MET A 81 10.19 -12.72 2.52
C MET A 81 11.46 -12.07 1.96
N ARG A 82 12.07 -12.74 0.98
CA ARG A 82 13.27 -12.26 0.27
C ARG A 82 12.91 -11.63 -1.07
N VAL A 83 13.80 -10.79 -1.60
CA VAL A 83 13.70 -10.31 -2.98
C VAL A 83 13.61 -11.51 -3.93
N GLY A 84 12.64 -11.46 -4.84
CA GLY A 84 12.33 -12.51 -5.81
C GLY A 84 11.29 -13.52 -5.34
N GLU A 85 11.00 -13.61 -4.04
CA GLU A 85 9.99 -14.53 -3.53
C GLU A 85 8.58 -14.07 -3.89
N GLU A 86 7.73 -15.06 -4.19
CA GLU A 86 6.33 -14.88 -4.55
C GLU A 86 5.44 -15.61 -3.54
N LYS A 87 4.25 -15.07 -3.29
CA LYS A 87 3.29 -15.66 -2.36
C LYS A 87 1.86 -15.42 -2.83
N HIS A 88 1.03 -16.44 -2.62
CA HIS A 88 -0.42 -16.33 -2.72
C HIS A 88 -1.00 -16.08 -1.33
N VAL A 89 -1.73 -14.98 -1.16
CA VAL A 89 -2.21 -14.52 0.15
C VAL A 89 -3.69 -14.21 0.08
N VAL A 90 -4.48 -14.88 0.92
CA VAL A 90 -5.89 -14.59 1.13
C VAL A 90 -6.03 -13.74 2.40
N VAL A 91 -6.60 -12.55 2.26
CA VAL A 91 -6.78 -11.59 3.35
C VAL A 91 -8.27 -11.40 3.62
N LYS A 92 -8.71 -11.76 4.82
CA LYS A 92 -10.09 -11.57 5.27
C LYS A 92 -10.40 -10.09 5.50
N PRO A 93 -11.68 -9.66 5.47
CA PRO A 93 -12.05 -8.26 5.65
C PRO A 93 -11.46 -7.61 6.91
N GLN A 94 -11.42 -8.33 8.04
CA GLN A 94 -10.90 -7.83 9.32
C GLN A 94 -9.41 -7.45 9.27
N ASP A 95 -8.66 -8.10 8.38
CA ASP A 95 -7.23 -7.88 8.16
C ASP A 95 -6.93 -7.04 6.91
N ALA A 96 -7.98 -6.60 6.20
CA ALA A 96 -7.91 -5.78 5.00
C ALA A 96 -8.47 -4.37 5.28
N TYR A 97 -9.64 -4.05 4.70
CA TYR A 97 -10.28 -2.75 4.80
C TYR A 97 -11.42 -2.70 5.84
N GLY A 98 -11.46 -3.69 6.73
CA GLY A 98 -12.47 -3.84 7.77
C GLY A 98 -13.76 -4.49 7.27
N LEU A 99 -14.68 -4.72 8.21
CA LEU A 99 -16.06 -5.11 7.91
C LEU A 99 -16.86 -3.88 7.47
N VAL A 100 -17.99 -4.13 6.80
CA VAL A 100 -18.97 -3.08 6.54
C VAL A 100 -19.53 -2.59 7.87
N ASP A 101 -19.41 -1.29 8.11
CA ASP A 101 -19.99 -0.62 9.26
C ASP A 101 -21.30 0.06 8.84
N PHE A 102 -22.43 -0.47 9.32
CA PHE A 102 -23.76 0.07 9.02
C PHE A 102 -23.99 1.47 9.61
N ASN A 103 -23.21 1.86 10.62
CA ASN A 103 -23.27 3.21 11.21
C ASN A 103 -22.50 4.23 10.36
N LYS A 104 -21.66 3.79 9.42
CA LYS A 104 -20.99 4.65 8.42
C LYS A 104 -21.91 4.95 7.24
N ARG A 105 -23.17 5.22 7.52
CA ARG A 105 -24.15 5.68 6.54
C ARG A 105 -24.56 7.10 6.89
N LYS A 106 -24.50 8.00 5.92
CA LYS A 106 -24.82 9.41 6.11
C LYS A 106 -25.92 9.82 5.16
N GLU A 107 -26.98 10.39 5.71
CA GLU A 107 -28.04 11.01 4.94
C GLU A 107 -27.63 12.41 4.52
N VAL A 108 -27.81 12.72 3.23
CA VAL A 108 -27.43 14.00 2.63
C VAL A 108 -28.59 14.52 1.77
N PRO A 109 -28.93 15.82 1.84
CA PRO A 109 -29.94 16.41 0.97
C PRO A 109 -29.57 16.25 -0.50
N LYS A 110 -30.55 15.93 -1.37
CA LYS A 110 -30.31 15.82 -2.81
C LYS A 110 -29.72 17.08 -3.44
N THR A 111 -30.04 18.25 -2.87
CA THR A 111 -29.56 19.56 -3.31
C THR A 111 -28.06 19.76 -3.11
N GLU A 112 -27.43 18.99 -2.22
CA GLU A 112 -25.98 19.03 -1.98
C GLU A 112 -25.20 18.01 -2.84
N LEU A 113 -25.91 17.19 -3.61
CA LEU A 113 -25.32 16.11 -4.38
C LEU A 113 -25.32 16.41 -5.88
N PRO A 114 -24.29 15.97 -6.60
CA PRO A 114 -24.26 16.11 -8.04
C PRO A 114 -25.35 15.24 -8.71
N PRO A 115 -25.81 15.59 -9.93
CA PRO A 115 -26.88 14.85 -10.62
C PRO A 115 -26.61 13.36 -10.82
N ASN A 116 -25.33 12.96 -10.96
CA ASN A 116 -24.94 11.56 -11.11
C ASN A 116 -25.11 10.72 -9.83
N ALA A 117 -25.41 11.33 -8.68
CA ALA A 117 -25.72 10.65 -7.43
C ALA A 117 -27.16 10.11 -7.37
N MET A 118 -28.02 10.41 -8.34
CA MET A 118 -29.43 10.02 -8.33
C MET A 118 -29.68 8.57 -8.79
N LYS A 119 -28.74 7.67 -8.51
CA LYS A 119 -28.88 6.24 -8.77
C LYS A 119 -28.26 5.42 -7.64
N VAL A 120 -28.97 4.40 -7.15
CA VAL A 120 -28.43 3.45 -6.17
C VAL A 120 -27.19 2.77 -6.76
N GLY A 121 -26.13 2.73 -5.96
CA GLY A 121 -24.82 2.22 -6.34
C GLY A 121 -23.92 3.21 -7.08
N ALA A 122 -24.39 4.42 -7.39
CA ALA A 122 -23.54 5.47 -7.95
C ALA A 122 -22.40 5.84 -7.00
N GLU A 123 -21.26 6.21 -7.56
CA GLU A 123 -20.09 6.66 -6.81
C GLU A 123 -19.98 8.18 -6.84
N ILE A 124 -19.68 8.77 -5.69
CA ILE A 124 -19.52 10.20 -5.49
C ILE A 124 -18.10 10.45 -5.01
N ALA A 125 -17.32 11.12 -5.84
CA ALA A 125 -15.98 11.59 -5.51
C ALA A 125 -16.07 12.95 -4.82
N ARG A 126 -15.53 13.08 -3.60
CA ARG A 126 -15.38 14.35 -2.90
C ARG A 126 -13.90 14.60 -2.63
N PRO A 127 -13.38 15.81 -2.90
CA PRO A 127 -12.05 16.19 -2.44
C PRO A 127 -11.92 16.00 -0.93
N GLU A 128 -10.85 15.34 -0.53
CA GLU A 128 -10.36 15.25 0.84
C GLU A 128 -9.05 16.07 0.88
N GLY A 129 -8.66 16.58 2.06
CA GLY A 129 -7.48 17.45 2.17
C GLY A 129 -6.23 16.87 1.50
N GLN A 130 -5.26 17.74 1.17
CA GLN A 130 -3.99 17.36 0.52
C GLN A 130 -4.15 16.72 -0.87
N GLY A 131 -5.14 17.18 -1.66
CA GLY A 131 -5.33 16.72 -3.04
C GLY A 131 -5.84 15.28 -3.17
N ARG A 132 -6.28 14.68 -2.06
CA ARG A 132 -6.89 13.34 -2.05
C ARG A 132 -8.34 13.44 -2.48
N VAL A 133 -8.90 12.34 -2.95
CA VAL A 133 -10.32 12.24 -3.27
C VAL A 133 -10.88 11.03 -2.53
N ARG A 134 -11.96 11.24 -1.79
CA ARG A 134 -12.69 10.17 -1.12
C ARG A 134 -13.90 9.80 -1.96
N VAL A 135 -14.07 8.51 -2.22
CA VAL A 135 -15.22 7.97 -2.95
C VAL A 135 -16.24 7.45 -1.95
N PHE A 136 -17.50 7.79 -2.17
CA PHE A 136 -18.66 7.32 -1.42
C PHE A 136 -19.64 6.65 -2.35
N LYS A 137 -20.42 5.68 -1.86
CA LYS A 137 -21.40 4.97 -2.68
C LYS A 137 -22.81 5.33 -2.27
N VAL A 138 -23.72 5.55 -3.22
CA VAL A 138 -25.14 5.74 -2.95
C VAL A 138 -25.74 4.42 -2.50
N HIS A 139 -26.23 4.36 -1.26
CA HIS A 139 -26.86 3.18 -0.69
C HIS A 139 -28.36 3.16 -0.95
N GLU A 140 -29.04 4.29 -0.75
CA GLU A 140 -30.49 4.40 -0.81
C GLU A 140 -30.87 5.81 -1.28
N ILE A 141 -31.95 5.92 -2.06
CA ILE A 141 -32.51 7.20 -2.48
C ILE A 141 -33.90 7.32 -1.85
N ARG A 142 -34.12 8.42 -1.13
CA ARG A 142 -35.40 8.77 -0.52
C ARG A 142 -36.04 9.92 -1.27
N GLU A 143 -37.15 10.44 -0.76
CA GLU A 143 -37.87 11.54 -1.40
C GLU A 143 -37.00 12.81 -1.54
N HIS A 144 -36.44 13.30 -0.42
CA HIS A 144 -35.65 14.54 -0.38
C HIS A 144 -34.15 14.33 -0.14
N THR A 145 -33.76 13.13 0.29
CA THR A 145 -32.40 12.81 0.74
C THR A 145 -31.85 11.58 0.02
N VAL A 146 -30.54 11.40 0.15
CA VAL A 146 -29.82 10.21 -0.31
C VAL A 146 -28.97 9.70 0.85
N VAL A 147 -29.00 8.39 1.09
CA VAL A 147 -28.13 7.74 2.06
C VAL A 147 -26.84 7.33 1.37
N LEU A 148 -25.72 7.89 1.80
CA LEU A 148 -24.39 7.56 1.33
C LEU A 148 -23.71 6.55 2.25
N ASP A 149 -23.13 5.52 1.67
CA ASP A 149 -22.22 4.60 2.31
C ASP A 149 -20.81 5.20 2.36
N MET A 150 -20.30 5.37 3.58
CA MET A 150 -19.00 5.97 3.88
C MET A 150 -17.90 4.91 4.11
N ASN A 151 -18.22 3.62 4.01
CA ASN A 151 -17.25 2.55 4.09
C ASN A 151 -16.21 2.63 2.97
N HIS A 152 -15.06 2.00 3.19
CA HIS A 152 -14.07 1.84 2.11
C HIS A 152 -14.68 0.98 0.98
N PRO A 153 -14.39 1.23 -0.31
CA PRO A 153 -14.95 0.44 -1.43
C PRO A 153 -14.67 -1.07 -1.36
N MET A 154 -13.64 -1.47 -0.60
CA MET A 154 -13.25 -2.86 -0.37
C MET A 154 -13.62 -3.40 1.02
N ALA A 155 -14.34 -2.62 1.84
CA ALA A 155 -14.83 -3.10 3.14
C ALA A 155 -15.76 -4.30 2.98
N GLY A 156 -15.65 -5.26 3.89
CA GLY A 156 -16.42 -6.51 3.88
C GLY A 156 -15.98 -7.54 2.83
N LYS A 157 -14.98 -7.24 2.00
CA LYS A 157 -14.50 -8.16 0.95
C LYS A 157 -13.29 -8.95 1.41
N THR A 158 -13.30 -10.25 1.14
CA THR A 158 -12.08 -11.06 1.12
C THR A 158 -11.28 -10.72 -0.12
N LEU A 159 -9.97 -10.51 0.07
CA LEU A 159 -9.05 -10.10 -0.97
C LEU A 159 -8.01 -11.19 -1.22
N VAL A 160 -7.70 -11.45 -2.49
CA VAL A 160 -6.74 -12.48 -2.89
C VAL A 160 -5.59 -11.82 -3.64
N PHE A 161 -4.38 -11.95 -3.10
CA PHE A 161 -3.17 -11.35 -3.64
C PHE A 161 -2.21 -12.42 -4.17
N ASP A 162 -1.76 -12.24 -5.41
CA ASP A 162 -0.54 -12.86 -5.91
C ASP A 162 0.55 -11.78 -5.83
N VAL A 163 1.49 -11.89 -4.89
CA VAL A 163 2.48 -10.84 -4.59
C VAL A 163 3.91 -11.34 -4.80
N LYS A 164 4.79 -10.45 -5.24
CA LYS A 164 6.22 -10.66 -5.41
C LYS A 164 6.98 -9.52 -4.73
N VAL A 165 7.98 -9.85 -3.93
CA VAL A 165 8.92 -8.84 -3.43
C VAL A 165 9.97 -8.58 -4.51
N VAL A 166 10.08 -7.35 -4.96
CA VAL A 166 11.01 -6.96 -6.04
C VAL A 166 12.19 -6.13 -5.55
N ASP A 167 12.05 -5.47 -4.41
CA ASP A 167 13.14 -4.68 -3.82
C ASP A 167 12.99 -4.57 -2.31
N ILE A 168 14.13 -4.46 -1.61
CA ILE A 168 14.20 -4.25 -0.18
C ILE A 168 15.34 -3.27 0.11
N GLN A 169 14.98 -2.11 0.67
CA GLN A 169 15.89 -1.06 1.05
C GLN A 169 15.78 -0.78 2.55
N GLN A 170 16.91 -0.86 3.24
CA GLN A 170 16.99 -0.37 4.60
C GLN A 170 16.85 1.16 4.56
N GLU A 171 15.81 1.69 5.20
CA GLU A 171 15.73 3.12 5.44
C GLU A 171 16.52 3.40 6.73
N PRO A 172 17.48 4.34 6.73
CA PRO A 172 18.12 4.76 7.97
C PRO A 172 17.01 5.22 8.93
N SER A 173 16.90 4.58 10.09
CA SER A 173 16.02 5.09 11.13
C SER A 173 16.48 6.51 11.43
N ALA A 174 15.64 7.52 11.18
CA ALA A 174 15.87 8.84 11.75
C ALA A 174 16.12 8.64 13.26
N PRO A 175 17.13 9.28 13.86
CA PRO A 175 17.30 9.21 15.31
C PRO A 175 15.96 9.58 15.92
N SER A 176 15.41 8.70 16.77
CA SER A 176 14.15 8.94 17.45
C SER A 176 14.21 10.34 18.03
N ALA A 177 13.40 11.26 17.52
CA ALA A 177 13.32 12.59 18.10
C ALA A 177 13.09 12.40 19.61
N PRO A 178 13.85 13.07 20.49
CA PRO A 178 13.59 13.00 21.92
C PRO A 178 12.11 13.30 22.12
N ALA A 179 11.43 12.46 22.92
CA ALA A 179 10.02 12.58 23.22
C ALA A 179 9.69 14.07 23.40
N VAL A 180 8.92 14.63 22.45
CA VAL A 180 8.47 16.00 22.58
C VAL A 180 7.71 16.05 23.89
N PRO A 181 8.16 16.80 24.92
CA PRO A 181 7.43 16.87 26.16
C PRO A 181 6.04 17.38 25.79
N SER A 182 5.03 16.56 26.09
CA SER A 182 3.63 16.92 25.96
C SER A 182 3.45 18.26 26.64
N LYS A 183 3.11 19.27 25.83
CA LYS A 183 2.75 20.61 26.26
C LYS A 183 1.88 20.51 27.53
N PRO A 184 2.20 21.22 28.63
CA PRO A 184 1.37 21.19 29.83
C PRO A 184 -0.07 21.56 29.46
N ALA A 185 -1.02 20.77 29.94
CA ALA A 185 -2.44 21.05 29.84
C ALA A 185 -2.69 22.50 30.29
N ALA A 186 -3.37 23.28 29.45
CA ALA A 186 -3.84 24.61 29.84
C ALA A 186 -4.73 24.47 31.09
N PRO A 187 -4.60 25.35 32.10
CA PRO A 187 -5.42 25.26 33.30
C PRO A 187 -6.90 25.46 32.95
N ALA A 188 -7.73 24.61 33.55
CA ALA A 188 -9.19 24.69 33.46
C ALA A 188 -9.68 26.09 33.81
N GLN A 189 -10.51 26.69 32.95
CA GLN A 189 -11.21 27.92 33.26
C GLN A 189 -12.19 27.68 34.43
N PRO A 190 -12.24 28.53 35.45
CA PRO A 190 -13.19 28.37 36.54
C PRO A 190 -14.62 28.67 36.06
N ASN A 191 -15.54 27.80 36.47
CA ASN A 191 -16.98 27.91 36.25
C ASN A 191 -17.50 29.30 36.64
N LYS A 192 -18.18 29.96 35.70
CA LYS A 192 -18.95 31.18 35.95
C LYS A 192 -20.20 30.80 36.76
N PRO A 193 -20.45 31.38 37.94
CA PRO A 193 -21.66 31.08 38.69
C PRO A 193 -22.89 31.65 37.97
N ALA A 194 -23.97 30.87 38.00
CA ALA A 194 -25.29 31.27 37.53
C ALA A 194 -25.76 32.52 38.27
N ARG A 195 -26.26 33.53 37.53
CA ARG A 195 -26.90 34.71 38.10
C ARG A 195 -28.37 34.39 38.37
N PRO A 196 -28.90 34.61 39.59
CA PRO A 196 -30.31 34.39 39.86
C PRO A 196 -31.16 35.62 39.47
N LYS A 197 -32.34 35.31 38.90
CA LYS A 197 -33.54 36.11 38.56
C LYS A 197 -33.34 37.40 37.76
#